data_AF-W8BBS8-F1
#
_entry.id   AF-W8BBS8-F1
#
_cell.length_a   1.000
_cell.length_b   1.000
_cell.length_c   1.000
_cell.angle_alpha   90.00
_cell.angle_beta   90.00
_cell.angle_gamma   90.00
#
_symmetry.space_group_name_H-M   'P 1'
#
loop_
_entity.id
_entity.type
_entity.pdbx_description
1 polymer ?
#
loop_
_entity_poly.entity_id
_entity_poly.type
_entity_poly.pdbx_seq_one_letter_code
_entity_poly.pdbx_strand_id
1 'polypeptide(L)'
;MFTAAENLKNFRNLISGCFVPVLKEDLDNALLKSEHFDEYRKCLEVQLPILFDLLQINQHWIFESNDPEAHGVYAELVVLLCEITSPSSIYRLGNESIHKNADRILNERTPIYNAAIEHIIFKFYQERLGKTTWKRQLGCLHGFTRFLQLQYCAQTLNEQWVNFCLSVGATVRESHELTCKHIGITIFKIILKSGKFEYIQEQNIHGVIYDSVLRDVDFLDTIEAAAAVWECLYKCLDFFKELDSFNWSHLDELMEKAIKNVTMASDNLISLYHLQIVTKLGSYFAINKQEIETLCKADNTYSTSLDKLRNICGMNNSYTIFRWAKSILNMFIVESYKLMQGSEISHKFLGEMHKCYLVCVTPIDLPVISPHLIAFLEKFITILMEVITAHKMNTEVIQLTKAFLETFKYQLQYSTYTQESGEFTKLYKAIEQLLKHKIFL
;
A
#
# COMPACT_ATOMS: atom_id res chain seq x y z
N MET A 1 31.86 -8.09 45.24
CA MET A 1 31.21 -6.78 45.05
C MET A 1 31.82 -6.17 43.80
N PHE A 2 31.17 -6.33 42.64
CA PHE A 2 31.54 -5.57 41.44
C PHE A 2 30.95 -4.16 41.58
N THR A 3 31.74 -3.13 41.26
CA THR A 3 31.31 -1.74 41.38
C THR A 3 30.24 -1.42 40.34
N ALA A 4 29.30 -0.51 40.64
CA ALA A 4 28.20 -0.14 39.73
C ALA A 4 28.70 0.28 38.32
N ALA A 5 29.86 0.92 38.24
CA ALA A 5 30.50 1.32 36.99
C ALA A 5 30.99 0.12 36.14
N GLU A 6 31.44 -0.95 36.78
CA GLU A 6 31.92 -2.17 36.09
C GLU A 6 30.74 -2.99 35.55
N ASN A 7 29.63 -3.04 36.30
CA ASN A 7 28.38 -3.63 35.83
C ASN A 7 27.78 -2.86 34.64
N LEU A 8 27.83 -1.52 34.67
CA LEU A 8 27.36 -0.66 33.59
C LEU A 8 28.19 -0.84 32.31
N LYS A 9 29.52 -0.90 32.44
CA LYS A 9 30.42 -1.18 31.33
C LYS A 9 30.16 -2.56 30.72
N ASN A 10 29.96 -3.57 31.56
CA ASN A 10 29.62 -4.93 31.11
C ASN A 10 28.27 -4.96 30.39
N PHE A 11 27.27 -4.21 30.86
CA PHE A 11 25.96 -4.13 30.24
C PHE A 11 26.01 -3.47 28.85
N ARG A 12 26.71 -2.33 28.72
CA ARG A 12 26.92 -1.68 27.42
C ARG A 12 27.75 -2.54 26.46
N ASN A 13 28.77 -3.24 26.96
CA ASN A 13 29.52 -4.20 26.15
C ASN A 13 28.63 -5.33 25.62
N LEU A 14 27.69 -5.81 26.44
CA LEU A 14 26.73 -6.84 26.03
C LEU A 14 25.74 -6.31 24.97
N ILE A 15 25.19 -5.11 25.15
CA ILE A 15 24.33 -4.46 24.14
C ILE A 15 25.09 -4.30 22.82
N SER A 16 26.30 -3.74 22.89
CA SER A 16 27.11 -3.47 21.69
C SER A 16 27.51 -4.76 20.94
N GLY A 17 27.73 -5.86 21.67
CA GLY A 17 27.98 -7.18 21.08
C GLY A 17 26.77 -7.80 20.37
N CYS A 18 25.56 -7.30 20.64
CA CYS A 18 24.32 -7.78 20.03
C CYS A 18 23.88 -7.01 18.77
N PHE A 19 24.46 -5.84 18.47
CA PHE A 19 24.10 -5.10 17.25
C PHE A 19 24.46 -5.88 15.99
N VAL A 20 23.69 -5.66 14.93
CA VAL A 20 24.00 -6.25 13.62
C VAL A 20 25.36 -5.70 13.16
N PRO A 21 26.31 -6.57 12.77
CA PRO A 21 27.62 -6.11 12.31
C PRO A 21 27.53 -5.19 11.10
N VAL A 22 28.36 -4.15 11.08
CA VAL A 22 28.54 -3.30 9.90
C VAL A 22 29.09 -4.15 8.75
N LEU A 23 28.47 -4.04 7.58
CA LEU A 23 28.87 -4.81 6.41
C LEU A 23 30.28 -4.44 5.97
N LYS A 24 31.02 -5.41 5.43
CA LYS A 24 32.35 -5.15 4.87
C LYS A 24 32.28 -4.41 3.54
N GLU A 25 31.26 -4.73 2.75
CA GLU A 25 30.96 -4.16 1.44
C GLU A 25 29.60 -3.47 1.46
N ASP A 26 29.39 -2.54 0.52
CA ASP A 26 28.12 -1.84 0.37
C ASP A 26 27.02 -2.78 -0.17
N LEU A 27 25.77 -2.52 0.23
CA LEU A 27 24.59 -3.30 -0.20
C LEU A 27 24.43 -3.43 -1.72
N ASP A 28 24.89 -2.45 -2.50
CA ASP A 28 24.81 -2.52 -3.97
C ASP A 28 25.79 -3.55 -4.58
N ASN A 29 26.85 -3.91 -3.85
CA ASN A 29 27.90 -4.82 -4.33
C ASN A 29 27.75 -6.25 -3.79
N ALA A 30 26.90 -6.45 -2.76
CA ALA A 30 26.80 -7.72 -2.05
C ALA A 30 25.39 -8.32 -2.16
N LEU A 31 25.28 -9.52 -2.73
CA LEU A 31 24.07 -10.33 -2.67
C LEU A 31 23.96 -10.98 -1.28
N LEU A 32 23.36 -10.26 -0.33
CA LEU A 32 23.15 -10.77 1.01
C LEU A 32 22.07 -11.85 1.03
N LYS A 33 22.36 -12.95 1.73
CA LYS A 33 21.41 -14.02 2.00
C LYS A 33 21.32 -14.28 3.49
N SER A 34 20.25 -14.95 3.90
CA SER A 34 20.01 -15.19 5.33
C SER A 34 21.12 -16.01 5.97
N GLU A 35 21.70 -16.98 5.25
CA GLU A 35 22.75 -17.88 5.74
C GLU A 35 24.02 -17.13 6.16
N HIS A 36 24.27 -15.95 5.58
CA HIS A 36 25.44 -15.13 5.94
C HIS A 36 25.39 -14.62 7.40
N PHE A 37 24.25 -14.74 8.08
CA PHE A 37 24.04 -14.26 9.45
C PHE A 37 23.92 -15.40 10.49
N ASP A 38 24.27 -16.65 10.14
CA ASP A 38 24.16 -17.80 11.05
C ASP A 38 25.00 -17.64 12.33
N GLU A 39 26.24 -17.19 12.21
CA GLU A 39 27.12 -16.96 13.36
C GLU A 39 26.58 -15.85 14.26
N TYR A 40 26.07 -14.78 13.66
CA TYR A 40 25.42 -13.69 14.39
C TYR A 40 24.20 -14.19 15.16
N ARG A 41 23.33 -14.99 14.54
CA ARG A 41 22.15 -15.58 15.21
C ARG A 41 22.53 -16.45 16.40
N LYS A 42 23.51 -17.34 16.24
CA LYS A 42 24.01 -18.19 17.33
C LYS A 42 24.56 -17.37 18.49
N CYS A 43 25.26 -16.28 18.19
CA CYS A 43 25.75 -15.35 19.20
C CYS A 43 24.59 -14.72 20.00
N LEU A 44 23.57 -14.21 19.30
CA LEU A 44 22.40 -13.61 19.93
C LEU A 44 21.59 -14.58 20.79
N GLU A 45 21.47 -15.85 20.37
CA GLU A 45 20.77 -16.87 21.15
C GLU A 45 21.40 -17.12 22.52
N VAL A 46 22.69 -16.83 22.68
CA VAL A 46 23.42 -16.92 23.95
C VAL A 46 23.40 -15.58 24.69
N GLN A 47 23.62 -14.46 24.00
CA GLN A 47 23.80 -13.15 24.64
C GLN A 47 22.48 -12.49 25.07
N LEU A 48 21.41 -12.64 24.29
CA LEU A 48 20.13 -11.98 24.59
C LEU A 48 19.47 -12.47 25.89
N PRO A 49 19.45 -13.80 26.22
CA PRO A 49 18.96 -14.24 27.51
C PRO A 49 19.69 -13.59 28.69
N ILE A 50 21.03 -13.52 28.62
CA ILE A 50 21.86 -12.87 29.64
C ILE A 50 21.52 -11.38 29.74
N LEU A 51 21.33 -10.71 28.60
CA LEU A 51 20.94 -9.31 28.56
C LEU A 51 19.57 -9.08 29.21
N PHE A 52 18.60 -9.96 28.95
CA PHE A 52 17.27 -9.86 29.53
C PHE A 52 17.25 -10.10 31.03
N ASP A 53 18.02 -11.07 31.53
CA ASP A 53 18.16 -11.31 32.97
C ASP A 53 18.76 -10.07 33.67
N LEU A 54 19.81 -9.49 33.08
CA LEU A 54 20.43 -8.26 33.60
C LEU A 54 19.48 -7.06 33.51
N LEU A 55 18.69 -6.96 32.44
CA LEU A 55 17.69 -5.91 32.27
C LEU A 55 16.62 -6.01 33.36
N GLN A 56 16.16 -7.21 33.69
CA GLN A 56 15.17 -7.43 34.74
C GLN A 56 15.69 -6.98 36.11
N ILE A 57 16.97 -7.25 36.41
CA ILE A 57 17.61 -6.82 37.67
C ILE A 57 17.73 -5.29 37.75
N ASN A 58 18.05 -4.63 36.63
CA ASN A 58 18.35 -3.20 36.59
C ASN A 58 17.20 -2.33 36.06
N GLN A 59 15.98 -2.89 35.92
CA GLN A 59 14.86 -2.24 35.24
C GLN A 59 14.51 -0.85 35.80
N HIS A 60 14.51 -0.68 37.12
CA HIS A 60 14.16 0.59 37.76
C HIS A 60 15.21 1.66 37.44
N TRP A 61 16.49 1.30 37.47
CA TRP A 61 17.55 2.25 37.12
C TRP A 61 17.54 2.60 35.63
N ILE A 62 17.30 1.63 34.74
CA ILE A 62 17.32 1.88 33.28
C ILE A 62 16.11 2.69 32.82
N PHE A 63 14.91 2.35 33.30
CA PHE A 63 13.67 2.89 32.76
C PHE A 63 13.04 4.03 33.56
N GLU A 64 13.35 4.16 34.86
CA GLU A 64 12.71 5.14 35.75
C GLU A 64 13.68 6.19 36.30
N SER A 65 14.99 6.01 36.10
CA SER A 65 16.00 6.99 36.53
C SER A 65 16.05 8.22 35.62
N ASN A 66 16.35 9.38 36.21
CA ASN A 66 16.68 10.60 35.49
C ASN A 66 18.19 10.76 35.22
N ASP A 67 18.98 9.71 35.48
CA ASP A 67 20.42 9.67 35.25
C ASP A 67 20.73 9.72 33.74
N PRO A 68 21.56 10.69 33.26
CA PRO A 68 21.99 10.74 31.87
C PRO A 68 22.65 9.44 31.37
N GLU A 69 23.36 8.71 32.22
CA GLU A 69 23.96 7.43 31.83
C GLU A 69 22.90 6.35 31.59
N ALA A 70 21.85 6.33 32.41
CA ALA A 70 20.70 5.44 32.25
C ALA A 70 19.91 5.77 30.98
N HIS A 71 19.71 7.06 30.66
CA HIS A 71 19.10 7.49 29.40
C HIS A 71 19.89 6.97 28.19
N GLY A 72 21.22 7.00 28.25
CA GLY A 72 22.09 6.44 27.19
C GLY A 72 21.91 4.93 27.03
N VAL A 73 21.92 4.18 28.13
CA VAL A 73 21.70 2.72 28.12
C VAL A 73 20.32 2.37 27.59
N TYR A 74 19.28 3.10 28.02
CA TYR A 74 17.92 2.88 27.54
C TYR A 74 17.82 3.17 26.03
N ALA A 75 18.38 4.27 25.54
CA ALA A 75 18.42 4.56 24.11
C ALA A 75 19.12 3.44 23.31
N GLU A 76 20.30 3.00 23.73
CA GLU A 76 21.05 1.90 23.10
C GLU A 76 20.23 0.60 23.08
N LEU A 77 19.54 0.28 24.18
CA LEU A 77 18.66 -0.88 24.28
C LEU A 77 17.48 -0.79 23.31
N VAL A 78 16.81 0.36 23.21
CA VAL A 78 15.69 0.55 22.26
C VAL A 78 16.16 0.35 20.83
N VAL A 79 17.30 0.91 20.46
CA VAL A 79 17.87 0.73 19.11
C VAL A 79 18.14 -0.74 18.86
N LEU A 80 18.82 -1.44 19.78
CA LEU A 80 19.11 -2.87 19.63
C LEU A 80 17.83 -3.70 19.45
N LEU A 81 16.84 -3.48 20.33
CA LEU A 81 15.57 -4.19 20.27
C LEU A 81 14.85 -3.92 18.93
N CYS A 82 14.90 -2.69 18.41
CA CYS A 82 14.36 -2.37 17.09
C CYS A 82 15.07 -3.12 15.95
N GLU A 83 16.40 -3.24 15.98
CA GLU A 83 17.15 -4.00 14.96
C GLU A 83 16.74 -5.48 14.97
N ILE A 84 16.73 -6.12 16.13
CA ILE A 84 16.51 -7.58 16.23
C ILE A 84 15.04 -8.01 16.01
N THR A 85 14.09 -7.08 16.22
CA THR A 85 12.64 -7.33 16.08
C THR A 85 12.06 -6.83 14.75
N SER A 86 12.87 -6.25 13.86
CA SER A 86 12.39 -5.69 12.60
C SER A 86 11.72 -6.79 11.73
N PRO A 87 10.42 -6.63 11.37
CA PRO A 87 9.73 -7.61 10.56
C PRO A 87 10.30 -7.57 9.14
N SER A 88 10.77 -8.73 8.65
CA SER A 88 11.41 -8.90 7.33
C SER A 88 12.92 -8.62 7.25
N SER A 89 13.64 -8.61 8.38
CA SER A 89 15.10 -8.63 8.32
C SER A 89 15.64 -10.00 7.90
N ILE A 90 16.63 -10.02 6.99
CA ILE A 90 17.28 -11.26 6.53
C ILE A 90 18.06 -11.98 7.64
N TYR A 91 18.37 -11.26 8.73
CA TYR A 91 19.11 -11.74 9.90
C TYR A 91 18.19 -12.08 11.09
N ARG A 92 16.87 -12.16 10.89
CA ARG A 92 15.89 -12.46 11.95
C ARG A 92 16.27 -13.70 12.76
N LEU A 93 16.08 -13.62 14.08
CA LEU A 93 16.32 -14.70 15.03
C LEU A 93 15.46 -15.94 14.72
N GLY A 94 16.07 -17.13 14.80
CA GLY A 94 15.35 -18.41 14.67
C GLY A 94 14.55 -18.77 15.92
N ASN A 95 15.04 -18.41 17.11
CA ASN A 95 14.35 -18.65 18.36
C ASN A 95 13.19 -17.66 18.59
N GLU A 96 11.96 -18.11 18.35
CA GLU A 96 10.75 -17.29 18.52
C GLU A 96 10.54 -16.77 19.94
N SER A 97 10.95 -17.51 20.98
CA SER A 97 10.73 -17.11 22.38
C SER A 97 11.55 -15.88 22.75
N ILE A 98 12.82 -15.84 22.32
CA ILE A 98 13.74 -14.71 22.51
C ILE A 98 13.20 -13.50 21.74
N HIS A 99 12.79 -13.71 20.49
CA HIS A 99 12.20 -12.66 19.66
C HIS A 99 10.92 -12.08 20.29
N LYS A 100 10.00 -12.93 20.77
CA LYS A 100 8.76 -12.49 21.44
C LYS A 100 9.06 -11.71 22.71
N ASN A 101 10.07 -12.10 23.49
CA ASN A 101 10.47 -11.36 24.68
C ASN A 101 11.04 -9.98 24.32
N ALA A 102 11.94 -9.91 23.33
CA ALA A 102 12.48 -8.65 22.82
C ALA A 102 11.37 -7.69 22.36
N ASP A 103 10.44 -8.21 21.56
CA ASP A 103 9.32 -7.42 21.04
C ASP A 103 8.37 -6.97 22.15
N ARG A 104 8.10 -7.83 23.15
CA ARG A 104 7.32 -7.44 24.34
C ARG A 104 7.96 -6.28 25.08
N ILE A 105 9.26 -6.39 25.40
CA ILE A 105 10.00 -5.34 26.12
C ILE A 105 9.95 -4.04 25.32
N LEU A 106 10.17 -4.10 24.01
CA LEU A 106 10.15 -2.92 23.15
C LEU A 106 8.76 -2.26 23.14
N ASN A 107 7.70 -3.04 22.92
CA ASN A 107 6.33 -2.53 22.86
C ASN A 107 5.87 -1.92 24.20
N GLU A 108 6.28 -2.47 25.35
CA GLU A 108 5.97 -1.91 26.68
C GLU A 108 6.62 -0.54 26.93
N ARG A 109 7.67 -0.23 26.16
CA ARG A 109 8.54 0.95 26.37
C ARG A 109 8.40 2.00 25.26
N THR A 110 7.70 1.66 24.18
CA THR A 110 7.32 2.60 23.12
C THR A 110 5.82 2.93 23.20
N PRO A 111 5.42 4.19 23.01
CA PRO A 111 6.26 5.29 22.56
C PRO A 111 7.05 5.93 23.71
N ILE A 112 8.23 6.44 23.40
CA ILE A 112 9.13 7.12 24.33
C ILE A 112 8.65 8.57 24.49
N TYR A 113 8.40 9.00 25.72
CA TYR A 113 7.97 10.37 26.03
C TYR A 113 9.11 11.26 26.55
N ASN A 114 10.25 10.67 26.90
CA ASN A 114 11.41 11.42 27.39
C ASN A 114 12.23 11.96 26.21
N ALA A 115 12.18 13.29 26.02
CA ALA A 115 12.87 13.97 24.93
C ALA A 115 14.40 13.81 24.94
N ALA A 116 15.02 13.61 26.11
CA ALA A 116 16.47 13.39 26.17
C ALA A 116 16.85 12.03 25.56
N ILE A 117 16.05 10.99 25.83
CA ILE A 117 16.25 9.65 25.26
C ILE A 117 15.96 9.67 23.76
N GLU A 118 14.85 10.28 23.34
CA GLU A 118 14.51 10.43 21.93
C GLU A 118 15.63 11.15 21.14
N HIS A 119 16.22 12.20 21.73
CA HIS A 119 17.34 12.92 21.10
C HIS A 119 18.62 12.07 20.99
N ILE A 120 18.91 11.22 21.97
CA ILE A 120 20.03 10.27 21.88
C ILE A 120 19.80 9.28 20.72
N ILE A 121 18.59 8.76 20.60
CA ILE A 121 18.20 7.85 19.51
C ILE A 121 18.28 8.56 18.16
N PHE A 122 17.78 9.81 18.07
CA PHE A 122 17.87 10.62 16.87
C PHE A 122 19.32 10.77 16.40
N LYS A 123 20.22 11.17 17.30
CA LYS A 123 21.66 11.31 16.98
C LYS A 123 22.28 10.01 16.52
N PHE A 124 21.96 8.90 17.19
CA PHE A 124 22.46 7.57 16.81
C PHE A 124 22.13 7.24 15.34
N TYR A 125 20.87 7.43 14.94
CA TYR A 125 20.47 7.18 13.55
C TYR A 125 21.02 8.22 12.59
N GLN A 126 21.07 9.50 12.98
CA GLN A 126 21.61 10.57 12.15
C GLN A 126 23.07 10.32 11.75
N GLU A 127 23.89 9.86 12.69
CA GLU A 127 25.31 9.56 12.44
C GLU A 127 25.51 8.35 11.50
N ARG A 128 24.62 7.36 11.54
CA ARG A 128 24.76 6.09 10.81
C ARG A 128 24.04 6.05 9.47
N LEU A 129 22.89 6.73 9.37
CA LEU A 129 22.06 6.74 8.17
C LEU A 129 22.24 8.01 7.34
N GLY A 130 23.02 8.98 7.82
CA GLY A 130 23.38 10.17 7.05
C GLY A 130 24.40 9.88 5.93
N LYS A 131 24.21 10.52 4.77
CA LYS A 131 25.18 10.56 3.64
C LYS A 131 25.49 9.19 3.00
N THR A 132 26.74 8.74 2.99
CA THR A 132 27.22 7.58 2.20
C THR A 132 27.43 6.32 3.04
N THR A 133 27.36 6.40 4.37
CA THR A 133 27.69 5.28 5.28
C THR A 133 26.54 4.30 5.48
N TRP A 134 25.31 4.70 5.16
CA TRP A 134 24.10 3.89 5.40
C TRP A 134 24.13 2.55 4.66
N LYS A 135 24.80 2.47 3.49
CA LYS A 135 24.89 1.25 2.66
C LYS A 135 25.60 0.09 3.35
N ARG A 136 26.24 0.33 4.49
CA ARG A 136 26.90 -0.70 5.31
C ARG A 136 26.18 -0.96 6.64
N GLN A 137 25.14 -0.19 6.95
CA GLN A 137 24.45 -0.16 8.24
C GLN A 137 23.11 -0.89 8.17
N LEU A 138 23.13 -2.16 7.74
CA LEU A 138 21.92 -2.96 7.55
C LEU A 138 21.04 -3.05 8.82
N GLY A 139 21.66 -3.25 9.98
CA GLY A 139 20.97 -3.22 11.28
C GLY A 139 20.16 -1.94 11.46
N CYS A 140 20.85 -0.81 11.32
CA CYS A 140 20.25 0.49 11.54
C CYS A 140 19.14 0.84 10.54
N LEU A 141 19.19 0.38 9.29
CA LEU A 141 18.11 0.62 8.32
C LEU A 141 16.79 -0.04 8.77
N HIS A 142 16.88 -1.32 9.14
CA HIS A 142 15.75 -2.10 9.62
C HIS A 142 15.27 -1.65 11.01
N GLY A 143 16.21 -1.36 11.91
CA GLY A 143 15.94 -0.85 13.25
C GLY A 143 15.29 0.53 13.22
N PHE A 144 15.77 1.44 12.37
CA PHE A 144 15.18 2.77 12.20
C PHE A 144 13.74 2.68 11.75
N THR A 145 13.46 1.85 10.75
CA THR A 145 12.10 1.63 10.26
C THR A 145 11.19 1.08 11.37
N ARG A 146 11.67 0.09 12.14
CA ARG A 146 10.92 -0.47 13.27
C ARG A 146 10.68 0.57 14.37
N PHE A 147 11.69 1.36 14.71
CA PHE A 147 11.60 2.45 15.67
C PHE A 147 10.52 3.46 15.26
N LEU A 148 10.54 3.94 14.01
CA LEU A 148 9.56 4.90 13.51
C LEU A 148 8.13 4.34 13.55
N GLN A 149 7.96 3.06 13.19
CA GLN A 149 6.65 2.39 13.22
C GLN A 149 6.06 2.35 14.63
N LEU A 150 6.88 2.09 15.65
CA LEU A 150 6.43 2.01 17.04
C LEU A 150 6.25 3.39 17.67
N GLN A 151 7.27 4.25 17.56
CA GLN A 151 7.28 5.58 18.16
C GLN A 151 6.13 6.45 17.62
N TYR A 152 5.97 6.49 16.30
CA TYR A 152 5.02 7.37 15.63
C TYR A 152 3.75 6.64 15.18
N CYS A 153 3.44 5.49 15.77
CA CYS A 153 2.10 4.89 15.63
C CYS A 153 1.02 5.77 16.28
N ALA A 154 1.35 6.36 17.43
CA ALA A 154 0.45 7.18 18.25
C ALA A 154 0.96 8.61 18.46
N GLN A 155 2.23 8.90 18.15
CA GLN A 155 2.81 10.24 18.24
C GLN A 155 2.90 10.93 16.89
N THR A 156 2.87 12.26 16.91
CA THR A 156 3.11 13.10 15.73
C THR A 156 4.60 13.26 15.49
N LEU A 157 5.01 13.08 14.24
CA LEU A 157 6.38 13.23 13.77
C LEU A 157 6.71 14.73 13.69
N ASN A 158 7.69 15.19 14.47
CA ASN A 158 8.10 16.59 14.47
C ASN A 158 8.91 16.93 13.19
N GLU A 159 9.08 18.22 12.92
CA GLU A 159 9.69 18.73 11.69
C GLU A 159 11.13 18.23 11.48
N GLN A 160 11.92 18.13 12.56
CA GLN A 160 13.29 17.61 12.51
C GLN A 160 13.30 16.14 12.07
N TRP A 161 12.43 15.32 12.67
CA TRP A 161 12.26 13.92 12.27
C TRP A 161 11.72 13.78 10.86
N VAL A 162 10.79 14.66 10.43
CA VAL A 162 10.22 14.62 9.08
C VAL A 162 11.31 14.82 8.04
N ASN A 163 12.13 15.85 8.20
CA ASN A 163 13.23 16.14 7.27
C ASN A 163 14.28 15.04 7.25
N PHE A 164 14.61 14.49 8.41
CA PHE A 164 15.55 13.38 8.49
C PHE A 164 15.00 12.11 7.83
N CYS A 165 13.75 11.75 8.12
CA CYS A 165 13.07 10.62 7.49
C CYS A 165 12.96 10.78 5.97
N LEU A 166 12.65 11.99 5.49
CA LEU A 166 12.59 12.28 4.06
C LEU A 166 13.95 12.07 3.40
N SER A 167 15.02 12.59 4.03
CA SER A 167 16.39 12.43 3.54
C SER A 167 16.81 10.96 3.47
N VAL A 168 16.58 10.20 4.55
CA VAL A 168 16.90 8.76 4.60
C VAL A 168 16.06 7.99 3.59
N GLY A 169 14.74 8.21 3.56
CA GLY A 169 13.81 7.52 2.66
C GLY A 169 14.14 7.77 1.19
N ALA A 170 14.51 9.00 0.81
CA ALA A 170 14.94 9.30 -0.55
C ALA A 170 16.27 8.61 -0.89
N THR A 171 17.27 8.69 -0.01
CA THR A 171 18.61 8.14 -0.26
C THR A 171 18.58 6.62 -0.36
N VAL A 172 17.87 5.94 0.55
CA VAL A 172 17.83 4.47 0.57
C VAL A 172 17.16 3.90 -0.69
N ARG A 173 16.18 4.63 -1.26
CA ARG A 173 15.50 4.22 -2.50
C ARG A 173 16.34 4.36 -3.77
N GLU A 174 17.50 5.02 -3.70
CA GLU A 174 18.45 5.05 -4.82
C GLU A 174 19.19 3.72 -4.99
N SER A 175 19.16 2.82 -3.99
CA SER A 175 19.74 1.49 -4.13
C SER A 175 18.94 0.61 -5.10
N HIS A 176 19.67 -0.31 -5.74
CA HIS A 176 19.09 -1.33 -6.59
C HIS A 176 18.41 -2.46 -5.79
N GLU A 177 18.67 -2.56 -4.49
CA GLU A 177 18.09 -3.60 -3.64
C GLU A 177 16.61 -3.34 -3.34
N LEU A 178 15.74 -4.32 -3.61
CA LEU A 178 14.29 -4.22 -3.37
C LEU A 178 13.95 -3.97 -1.90
N THR A 179 14.71 -4.56 -0.96
CA THR A 179 14.55 -4.36 0.48
C THR A 179 14.70 -2.88 0.84
N CYS A 180 15.72 -2.22 0.29
CA CYS A 180 15.98 -0.81 0.49
C CYS A 180 14.83 0.05 -0.08
N LYS A 181 14.34 -0.29 -1.28
CA LYS A 181 13.16 0.39 -1.86
C LYS A 181 11.94 0.31 -0.95
N HIS A 182 11.66 -0.88 -0.41
CA HIS A 182 10.54 -1.11 0.50
C HIS A 182 10.70 -0.36 1.84
N ILE A 183 11.91 -0.33 2.40
CA ILE A 183 12.23 0.47 3.60
C ILE A 183 11.91 1.93 3.35
N GLY A 184 12.36 2.50 2.23
CA GLY A 184 12.08 3.90 1.92
C GLY A 184 10.59 4.21 1.75
N ILE A 185 9.84 3.32 1.09
CA ILE A 185 8.37 3.45 0.99
C ILE A 185 7.73 3.42 2.38
N THR A 186 8.19 2.54 3.26
CA THR A 186 7.68 2.44 4.63
C THR A 186 7.92 3.73 5.41
N ILE A 187 9.13 4.30 5.32
CA ILE A 187 9.46 5.60 5.92
C ILE A 187 8.55 6.69 5.38
N PHE A 188 8.35 6.76 4.06
CA PHE A 188 7.46 7.75 3.44
C PHE A 188 6.00 7.60 3.89
N LYS A 189 5.48 6.37 4.01
CA LYS A 189 4.14 6.11 4.55
C LYS A 189 3.99 6.60 5.99
N ILE A 190 5.05 6.52 6.80
CA ILE A 190 5.05 7.04 8.18
C ILE A 190 5.03 8.57 8.17
N ILE A 191 5.83 9.23 7.31
CA ILE A 191 5.79 10.69 7.16
C ILE A 191 4.36 11.14 6.81
N LEU A 192 3.76 10.55 5.77
CA LEU A 192 2.41 10.90 5.31
C LEU A 192 1.30 10.59 6.34
N LYS A 193 1.52 9.62 7.24
CA LYS A 193 0.52 9.25 8.26
C LYS A 193 0.64 10.09 9.53
N SER A 194 1.87 10.34 9.98
CA SER A 194 2.15 10.80 11.34
C SER A 194 2.76 12.20 11.38
N GLY A 195 3.20 12.76 10.25
CA GLY A 195 3.70 14.14 10.20
C GLY A 195 2.55 15.17 10.24
N LYS A 196 2.88 16.41 10.63
CA LYS A 196 1.92 17.52 10.65
C LYS A 196 1.49 17.85 9.23
N PHE A 197 0.17 17.92 9.01
CA PHE A 197 -0.40 18.11 7.68
C PHE A 197 0.08 19.39 7.01
N GLU A 198 0.03 20.52 7.74
CA GLU A 198 0.41 21.84 7.25
C GLU A 198 1.88 21.87 6.82
N TYR A 199 2.76 21.28 7.63
CA TYR A 199 4.19 21.25 7.35
C TYR A 199 4.53 20.42 6.10
N ILE A 200 3.93 19.23 5.96
CA ILE A 200 4.11 18.37 4.78
C ILE A 200 3.66 19.09 3.51
N GLN A 201 2.59 19.87 3.61
CA GLN A 201 2.05 20.61 2.49
C GLN A 201 2.91 21.82 2.14
N GLU A 202 3.21 22.69 3.10
CA GLU A 202 3.97 23.93 2.90
C GLU A 202 5.38 23.68 2.34
N GLN A 203 6.01 22.58 2.76
CA GLN A 203 7.34 22.18 2.28
C GLN A 203 7.31 21.29 1.04
N ASN A 204 6.13 21.04 0.45
CA ASN A 204 5.93 20.14 -0.69
C ASN A 204 6.55 18.73 -0.50
N ILE A 205 6.53 18.20 0.72
CA ILE A 205 7.16 16.91 1.05
C ILE A 205 6.43 15.76 0.35
N HIS A 206 5.11 15.83 0.28
CA HIS A 206 4.27 14.86 -0.42
C HIS A 206 4.58 14.77 -1.92
N GLY A 207 4.91 15.89 -2.58
CA GLY A 207 5.36 15.93 -3.97
C GLY A 207 6.72 15.25 -4.17
N VAL A 208 7.69 15.53 -3.30
CA VAL A 208 9.01 14.85 -3.33
C VAL A 208 8.85 13.34 -3.14
N ILE A 209 7.97 12.91 -2.23
CA ILE A 209 7.65 11.49 -2.03
C ILE A 209 6.99 10.91 -3.28
N TYR A 210 6.02 11.63 -3.87
CA TYR A 210 5.31 11.21 -5.08
C TYR A 210 6.29 10.94 -6.22
N ASP A 211 7.11 11.93 -6.60
CA ASP A 211 8.06 11.83 -7.72
C ASP A 211 9.04 10.68 -7.51
N SER A 212 9.47 10.53 -6.26
CA SER A 212 10.38 9.47 -5.91
C SER A 212 9.73 8.11 -6.09
N VAL A 213 8.50 7.90 -5.59
CA VAL A 213 7.79 6.59 -5.56
C VAL A 213 7.25 6.21 -6.92
N LEU A 214 6.80 7.18 -7.71
CA LEU A 214 6.22 6.99 -9.04
C LEU A 214 7.16 6.22 -10.00
N ARG A 215 8.48 6.37 -9.84
CA ARG A 215 9.50 5.67 -10.63
C ARG A 215 9.43 4.15 -10.54
N ASP A 216 8.86 3.60 -9.46
CA ASP A 216 8.74 2.15 -9.27
C ASP A 216 7.41 1.59 -9.82
N VAL A 217 6.45 2.44 -10.23
CA VAL A 217 5.12 1.99 -10.68
C VAL A 217 5.17 1.13 -11.94
N ASP A 218 6.18 1.34 -12.80
CA ASP A 218 6.32 0.56 -14.04
C ASP A 218 6.93 -0.85 -13.77
N PHE A 219 7.42 -1.12 -12.56
CA PHE A 219 8.14 -2.35 -12.20
C PHE A 219 7.57 -2.98 -10.91
N LEU A 220 6.37 -3.56 -11.02
CA LEU A 220 5.64 -4.14 -9.88
C LEU A 220 5.38 -5.64 -10.10
N ASP A 221 6.31 -6.46 -9.64
CA ASP A 221 6.28 -7.92 -9.89
C ASP A 221 5.55 -8.74 -8.82
N THR A 222 5.12 -8.10 -7.71
CA THR A 222 4.39 -8.75 -6.62
C THR A 222 3.25 -7.85 -6.11
N ILE A 223 2.22 -8.48 -5.54
CA ILE A 223 1.07 -7.75 -4.98
C ILE A 223 1.51 -6.91 -3.78
N GLU A 224 2.43 -7.41 -2.96
CA GLU A 224 2.95 -6.71 -1.79
C GLU A 224 3.72 -5.45 -2.20
N ALA A 225 4.57 -5.53 -3.22
CA ALA A 225 5.27 -4.37 -3.77
C ALA A 225 4.28 -3.37 -4.38
N ALA A 226 3.33 -3.86 -5.18
CA ALA A 226 2.28 -3.02 -5.77
C ALA A 226 1.48 -2.31 -4.68
N ALA A 227 1.08 -3.01 -3.62
CA ALA A 227 0.33 -2.43 -2.53
C ALA A 227 1.10 -1.38 -1.76
N ALA A 228 2.38 -1.63 -1.46
CA ALA A 228 3.22 -0.65 -0.79
C ALA A 228 3.35 0.65 -1.60
N VAL A 229 3.61 0.53 -2.91
CA VAL A 229 3.76 1.67 -3.85
C VAL A 229 2.46 2.44 -4.01
N TRP A 230 1.37 1.75 -4.39
CA TRP A 230 0.09 2.39 -4.66
C TRP A 230 -0.54 3.02 -3.42
N GLU A 231 -0.42 2.39 -2.24
CA GLU A 231 -0.90 3.01 -0.99
C GLU A 231 -0.12 4.28 -0.63
N CYS A 232 1.19 4.31 -0.89
CA CYS A 232 2.00 5.50 -0.64
C CYS A 232 1.60 6.64 -1.58
N LEU A 233 1.50 6.36 -2.89
CA LEU A 233 1.08 7.35 -3.90
C LEU A 233 -0.33 7.87 -3.64
N TYR A 234 -1.26 6.97 -3.31
CA TYR A 234 -2.64 7.34 -2.98
C TYR A 234 -2.70 8.28 -1.77
N LYS A 235 -1.89 8.05 -0.75
CA LYS A 235 -1.81 8.94 0.42
C LYS A 235 -1.20 10.31 0.10
N CYS A 236 -0.30 10.41 -0.88
CA CYS A 236 0.18 11.72 -1.32
C CYS A 236 -0.97 12.59 -1.85
N LEU A 237 -2.01 11.97 -2.44
CA LEU A 237 -3.15 12.70 -2.98
C LEU A 237 -3.94 13.46 -1.92
N ASP A 238 -3.99 12.96 -0.68
CA ASP A 238 -4.71 13.60 0.43
C ASP A 238 -4.12 14.97 0.81
N PHE A 239 -2.90 15.30 0.36
CA PHE A 239 -2.24 16.59 0.61
C PHE A 239 -2.46 17.63 -0.49
N PHE A 240 -3.05 17.25 -1.63
CA PHE A 240 -3.42 18.17 -2.70
C PHE A 240 -4.76 18.85 -2.38
N LYS A 241 -4.73 20.03 -1.73
CA LYS A 241 -5.93 20.78 -1.30
C LYS A 241 -6.80 21.28 -2.45
N GLU A 242 -6.18 21.73 -3.54
CA GLU A 242 -6.88 22.28 -4.70
C GLU A 242 -6.46 21.49 -5.93
N LEU A 243 -7.43 21.06 -6.73
CA LEU A 243 -7.18 20.45 -8.04
C LEU A 243 -6.83 21.58 -9.03
N ASP A 244 -5.65 22.17 -8.86
CA ASP A 244 -5.04 23.05 -9.85
C ASP A 244 -4.50 22.22 -11.03
N SER A 245 -4.08 22.89 -12.11
CA SER A 245 -3.60 22.20 -13.33
C SER A 245 -2.43 21.25 -13.07
N PHE A 246 -1.62 21.50 -12.03
CA PHE A 246 -0.49 20.67 -11.65
C PHE A 246 -0.95 19.42 -10.88
N ASN A 247 -1.84 19.54 -9.90
CA ASN A 247 -2.36 18.38 -9.16
C ASN A 247 -3.21 17.46 -10.06
N TRP A 248 -3.89 18.04 -11.07
CA TRP A 248 -4.55 17.27 -12.12
C TRP A 248 -3.60 16.39 -12.93
N SER A 249 -2.38 16.86 -13.25
CA SER A 249 -1.45 16.05 -14.05
C SER A 249 -0.93 14.83 -13.30
N HIS A 250 -0.74 14.92 -11.98
CA HIS A 250 -0.34 13.77 -11.16
C HIS A 250 -1.43 12.69 -11.14
N LEU A 251 -2.68 13.10 -10.95
CA LEU A 251 -3.82 12.19 -10.98
C LEU A 251 -4.02 11.52 -12.34
N ASP A 252 -3.83 12.29 -13.42
CA ASP A 252 -3.87 11.78 -14.80
C ASP A 252 -2.79 10.72 -15.02
N GLU A 253 -1.55 11.02 -14.63
CA GLU A 253 -0.44 10.08 -14.75
C GLU A 253 -0.67 8.80 -13.94
N LEU A 254 -1.17 8.90 -12.69
CA LEU A 254 -1.48 7.73 -11.88
C LEU A 254 -2.57 6.86 -12.51
N MET A 255 -3.64 7.48 -13.03
CA MET A 255 -4.73 6.75 -13.66
C MET A 255 -4.26 6.06 -14.95
N GLU A 256 -3.49 6.74 -15.80
CA GLU A 256 -2.92 6.15 -17.01
C GLU A 256 -1.99 4.97 -16.69
N LYS A 257 -1.09 5.13 -15.71
CA LYS A 257 -0.22 4.05 -15.25
C LYS A 257 -1.01 2.89 -14.65
N ALA A 258 -2.04 3.15 -13.86
CA ALA A 258 -2.88 2.10 -13.29
C ALA A 258 -3.58 1.29 -14.38
N ILE A 259 -4.22 1.95 -15.36
CA ILE A 259 -4.89 1.29 -16.50
C ILE A 259 -3.88 0.47 -17.31
N LYS A 260 -2.71 1.04 -17.62
CA LYS A 260 -1.64 0.33 -18.34
C LYS A 260 -1.19 -0.92 -17.59
N ASN A 261 -0.97 -0.82 -16.28
CA ASN A 261 -0.50 -1.92 -15.46
C ASN A 261 -1.49 -3.07 -15.32
N VAL A 262 -2.81 -2.84 -15.46
CA VAL A 262 -3.79 -3.94 -15.55
C VAL A 262 -3.44 -4.87 -16.72
N THR A 263 -3.08 -4.29 -17.86
CA THR A 263 -2.78 -5.04 -19.10
C THR A 263 -1.35 -5.59 -19.17
N MET A 264 -0.40 -4.94 -18.50
CA MET A 264 1.02 -5.32 -18.51
C MET A 264 1.42 -6.24 -17.36
N ALA A 265 0.52 -6.51 -16.41
CA ALA A 265 0.80 -7.35 -15.25
C ALA A 265 1.31 -8.75 -15.63
N SER A 266 2.29 -9.24 -14.86
CA SER A 266 2.93 -10.54 -15.06
C SER A 266 2.00 -11.73 -14.78
N ASP A 267 1.01 -11.56 -13.91
CA ASP A 267 -0.01 -12.57 -13.60
C ASP A 267 -1.43 -11.99 -13.40
N ASN A 268 -2.41 -12.88 -13.31
CA ASN A 268 -3.82 -12.54 -13.16
C ASN A 268 -4.14 -11.85 -11.82
N LEU A 269 -3.50 -12.21 -10.72
CA LEU A 269 -3.77 -11.64 -9.41
C LEU A 269 -3.21 -10.21 -9.30
N ILE A 270 -2.02 -9.97 -9.83
CA ILE A 270 -1.44 -8.62 -9.94
C ILE A 270 -2.29 -7.74 -10.85
N SER A 271 -2.74 -8.27 -11.99
CA SER A 271 -3.66 -7.56 -12.87
C SER A 271 -4.98 -7.20 -12.17
N LEU A 272 -5.56 -8.14 -11.44
CA LEU A 272 -6.77 -7.92 -10.65
C LEU A 272 -6.55 -6.83 -9.58
N TYR A 273 -5.39 -6.85 -8.92
CA TYR A 273 -5.01 -5.82 -7.96
C TYR A 273 -4.93 -4.43 -8.61
N HIS A 274 -4.31 -4.31 -9.79
CA HIS A 274 -4.29 -3.04 -10.51
C HIS A 274 -5.69 -2.58 -10.94
N LEU A 275 -6.59 -3.49 -11.29
CA LEU A 275 -7.99 -3.15 -11.61
C LEU A 275 -8.73 -2.57 -10.39
N GLN A 276 -8.45 -3.10 -9.19
CA GLN A 276 -8.94 -2.53 -7.94
C GLN A 276 -8.36 -1.12 -7.69
N ILE A 277 -7.11 -0.89 -8.05
CA ILE A 277 -6.49 0.45 -7.99
C ILE A 277 -7.19 1.44 -8.94
N VAL A 278 -7.49 1.04 -10.18
CA VAL A 278 -8.26 1.89 -11.12
C VAL A 278 -9.60 2.28 -10.52
N THR A 279 -10.31 1.33 -9.91
CA THR A 279 -11.58 1.59 -9.22
C THR A 279 -11.43 2.56 -8.06
N LYS A 280 -10.38 2.39 -7.23
CA LYS A 280 -10.08 3.25 -6.09
C LYS A 280 -9.67 4.67 -6.49
N LEU A 281 -8.96 4.83 -7.61
CA LEU A 281 -8.68 6.13 -8.19
C LEU A 281 -9.95 6.76 -8.78
N GLY A 282 -10.82 5.96 -9.39
CA GLY A 282 -12.13 6.42 -9.85
C GLY A 282 -12.98 6.97 -8.71
N SER A 283 -13.03 6.28 -7.56
CA SER A 283 -13.80 6.72 -6.39
C SER A 283 -13.23 7.99 -5.74
N TYR A 284 -11.95 8.31 -5.96
CA TYR A 284 -11.34 9.54 -5.47
C TYR A 284 -12.04 10.80 -6.01
N PHE A 285 -12.58 10.74 -7.24
CA PHE A 285 -13.29 11.86 -7.88
C PHE A 285 -14.78 11.92 -7.54
N ALA A 286 -15.29 11.00 -6.73
CA ALA A 286 -16.68 10.97 -6.33
C ALA A 286 -16.90 11.74 -5.03
N ILE A 287 -18.00 12.52 -4.97
CA ILE A 287 -18.42 13.21 -3.74
C ILE A 287 -18.62 12.21 -2.60
N ASN A 288 -19.16 11.02 -2.91
CA ASN A 288 -19.43 9.96 -1.94
C ASN A 288 -18.28 8.93 -1.83
N LYS A 289 -17.02 9.39 -1.97
CA LYS A 289 -15.79 8.55 -1.97
C LYS A 289 -15.79 7.46 -0.89
N GLN A 290 -16.00 7.83 0.37
CA GLN A 290 -15.92 6.90 1.51
C GLN A 290 -16.97 5.79 1.45
N GLU A 291 -18.19 6.13 1.01
CA GLU A 291 -19.28 5.17 0.87
C GLU A 291 -19.00 4.18 -0.27
N ILE A 292 -18.53 4.68 -1.41
CA ILE A 292 -18.13 3.86 -2.57
C ILE A 292 -16.99 2.92 -2.19
N GLU A 293 -15.93 3.41 -1.52
CA GLU A 293 -14.81 2.57 -1.10
C GLU A 293 -15.24 1.47 -0.13
N THR A 294 -16.18 1.77 0.77
CA THR A 294 -16.70 0.80 1.74
C THR A 294 -17.50 -0.30 1.02
N LEU A 295 -18.35 0.06 0.06
CA LEU A 295 -19.12 -0.89 -0.73
C LEU A 295 -18.26 -1.72 -1.70
N CYS A 296 -17.16 -1.17 -2.22
CA CYS A 296 -16.24 -1.92 -3.08
C CYS A 296 -15.45 -2.99 -2.30
N LYS A 297 -15.17 -2.73 -1.01
CA LYS A 297 -14.44 -3.63 -0.09
C LYS A 297 -15.32 -4.72 0.53
N ALA A 298 -16.64 -4.55 0.57
CA ALA A 298 -17.54 -5.60 1.02
C ALA A 298 -17.43 -6.81 0.09
N ASP A 299 -17.39 -8.03 0.64
CA ASP A 299 -17.37 -9.27 -0.16
C ASP A 299 -18.68 -9.33 -0.98
N ASN A 300 -18.56 -9.02 -2.26
CA ASN A 300 -19.68 -8.75 -3.17
C ASN A 300 -20.17 -10.01 -3.88
N THR A 301 -20.39 -11.09 -3.13
CA THR A 301 -21.07 -12.29 -3.63
C THR A 301 -22.59 -12.14 -3.71
N TYR A 302 -23.17 -10.98 -3.35
CA TYR A 302 -24.62 -10.78 -3.30
C TYR A 302 -25.08 -9.49 -3.98
N SER A 303 -26.20 -9.57 -4.72
CA SER A 303 -26.76 -8.50 -5.56
C SER A 303 -27.03 -7.19 -4.80
N THR A 304 -27.32 -7.27 -3.50
CA THR A 304 -27.74 -6.13 -2.68
C THR A 304 -26.67 -5.05 -2.52
N SER A 305 -25.38 -5.42 -2.48
CA SER A 305 -24.28 -4.44 -2.41
C SER A 305 -24.03 -3.77 -3.77
N LEU A 306 -24.13 -4.54 -4.86
CA LEU A 306 -23.98 -4.01 -6.22
C LEU A 306 -25.15 -3.09 -6.61
N ASP A 307 -26.37 -3.41 -6.16
CA ASP A 307 -27.54 -2.55 -6.37
C ASP A 307 -27.38 -1.21 -5.64
N LYS A 308 -26.89 -1.23 -4.39
CA LYS A 308 -26.55 -0.01 -3.64
C LYS A 308 -25.47 0.80 -4.34
N LEU A 309 -24.39 0.14 -4.76
CA LEU A 309 -23.30 0.79 -5.50
C LEU A 309 -23.80 1.41 -6.80
N ARG A 310 -24.66 0.70 -7.55
CA ARG A 310 -25.30 1.19 -8.78
C ARG A 310 -26.09 2.48 -8.54
N ASN A 311 -26.88 2.52 -7.47
CA ASN A 311 -27.66 3.71 -7.13
C ASN A 311 -26.76 4.89 -6.73
N ILE A 312 -25.77 4.67 -5.87
CA ILE A 312 -24.86 5.73 -5.42
C ILE A 312 -24.04 6.29 -6.59
N CYS A 313 -23.50 5.41 -7.44
CA CYS A 313 -22.73 5.81 -8.61
C CYS A 313 -23.62 6.49 -9.67
N GLY A 314 -24.85 6.02 -9.88
CA GLY A 314 -25.81 6.63 -10.80
C GLY A 314 -26.30 8.02 -10.39
N MET A 315 -26.17 8.38 -9.10
CA MET A 315 -26.49 9.72 -8.59
C MET A 315 -25.29 10.69 -8.66
N ASN A 316 -24.10 10.20 -8.99
CA ASN A 316 -22.92 11.04 -9.15
C ASN A 316 -22.82 11.55 -10.59
N ASN A 317 -22.52 12.83 -10.74
CA ASN A 317 -22.10 13.40 -12.02
C ASN A 317 -20.60 13.66 -11.96
N SER A 318 -19.79 12.70 -12.39
CA SER A 318 -18.33 12.87 -12.44
C SER A 318 -17.88 13.08 -13.88
N TYR A 319 -17.89 14.34 -14.31
CA TYR A 319 -17.34 14.68 -15.62
C TYR A 319 -15.86 14.34 -15.70
N THR A 320 -15.09 14.54 -14.63
CA THR A 320 -13.66 14.29 -14.61
C THR A 320 -13.23 12.94 -15.18
N ILE A 321 -13.93 11.85 -14.82
CA ILE A 321 -13.52 10.50 -15.20
C ILE A 321 -13.69 10.24 -16.71
N PHE A 322 -14.44 11.09 -17.44
CA PHE A 322 -14.64 10.96 -18.88
C PHE A 322 -13.31 10.84 -19.63
N ARG A 323 -12.27 11.54 -19.17
CA ARG A 323 -10.93 11.56 -19.79
C ARG A 323 -10.37 10.16 -20.00
N TRP A 324 -10.60 9.26 -19.04
CA TRP A 324 -10.09 7.89 -19.06
C TRP A 324 -11.14 6.86 -19.50
N ALA A 325 -12.40 7.24 -19.67
CA ALA A 325 -13.48 6.31 -19.98
C ALA A 325 -13.16 5.43 -21.20
N LYS A 326 -12.67 6.03 -22.29
CA LYS A 326 -12.26 5.27 -23.48
C LYS A 326 -11.17 4.22 -23.15
N SER A 327 -10.16 4.60 -22.38
CA SER A 327 -9.06 3.71 -22.00
C SER A 327 -9.53 2.59 -21.08
N ILE A 328 -10.41 2.88 -20.12
CA ILE A 328 -11.01 1.91 -19.20
C ILE A 328 -11.90 0.90 -19.97
N LEU A 329 -12.76 1.39 -20.87
CA LEU A 329 -13.61 0.53 -21.70
C LEU A 329 -12.75 -0.37 -22.61
N ASN A 330 -11.69 0.17 -23.22
CA ASN A 330 -10.76 -0.63 -24.01
C ASN A 330 -10.01 -1.66 -23.16
N MET A 331 -9.58 -1.29 -21.95
CA MET A 331 -8.94 -2.20 -21.00
C MET A 331 -9.83 -3.41 -20.71
N PHE A 332 -11.14 -3.22 -20.47
CA PHE A 332 -12.06 -4.36 -20.27
C PHE A 332 -12.14 -5.28 -21.49
N ILE A 333 -12.14 -4.72 -22.69
CA ILE A 333 -12.15 -5.51 -23.92
C ILE A 333 -10.86 -6.31 -24.06
N VAL A 334 -9.70 -5.69 -23.80
CA VAL A 334 -8.40 -6.37 -23.86
C VAL A 334 -8.33 -7.48 -22.81
N GLU A 335 -8.76 -7.22 -21.59
CA GLU A 335 -8.70 -8.16 -20.47
C GLU A 335 -9.79 -9.23 -20.48
N SER A 336 -10.74 -9.16 -21.42
CA SER A 336 -11.86 -10.09 -21.51
C SER A 336 -11.45 -11.56 -21.71
N TYR A 337 -10.27 -11.85 -22.27
CA TYR A 337 -9.77 -13.23 -22.38
C TYR A 337 -9.58 -13.89 -21.01
N LYS A 338 -9.33 -13.11 -19.94
CA LYS A 338 -9.22 -13.62 -18.56
C LYS A 338 -10.55 -14.18 -18.05
N LEU A 339 -11.67 -13.67 -18.57
CA LEU A 339 -13.01 -14.16 -18.25
C LEU A 339 -13.25 -15.57 -18.80
N MET A 340 -12.50 -16.00 -19.81
CA MET A 340 -12.58 -17.34 -20.42
C MET A 340 -11.66 -18.37 -19.74
N GLN A 341 -10.88 -17.96 -18.73
CA GLN A 341 -9.97 -18.87 -18.01
C GLN A 341 -10.73 -19.71 -16.97
N GLY A 342 -10.08 -20.15 -15.88
CA GLY A 342 -10.75 -20.90 -14.81
C GLY A 342 -11.91 -20.12 -14.17
N SER A 343 -12.91 -20.83 -13.66
CA SER A 343 -14.13 -20.23 -13.10
C SER A 343 -13.86 -19.24 -11.96
N GLU A 344 -12.89 -19.53 -11.09
CA GLU A 344 -12.50 -18.65 -9.99
C GLU A 344 -11.94 -17.31 -10.50
N ILE A 345 -11.07 -17.36 -11.50
CA ILE A 345 -10.46 -16.16 -12.11
C ILE A 345 -11.54 -15.35 -12.83
N SER A 346 -12.40 -16.03 -13.60
CA SER A 346 -13.53 -15.40 -14.28
C SER A 346 -14.46 -14.70 -13.31
N HIS A 347 -14.84 -15.35 -12.20
CA HIS A 347 -15.67 -14.77 -11.15
C HIS A 347 -15.03 -13.49 -10.59
N LYS A 348 -13.76 -13.57 -10.17
CA LYS A 348 -13.02 -12.44 -9.60
C LYS A 348 -12.93 -11.26 -10.58
N PHE A 349 -12.56 -11.51 -11.84
CA PHE A 349 -12.46 -10.46 -12.85
C PHE A 349 -13.80 -9.88 -13.24
N LEU A 350 -14.86 -10.68 -13.41
CA LEU A 350 -16.22 -10.16 -13.65
C LEU A 350 -16.65 -9.24 -12.52
N GLY A 351 -16.46 -9.65 -11.25
CA GLY A 351 -16.80 -8.83 -10.10
C GLY A 351 -16.06 -7.49 -10.08
N GLU A 352 -14.73 -7.51 -10.26
CA GLU A 352 -13.92 -6.27 -10.21
C GLU A 352 -14.12 -5.38 -11.44
N MET A 353 -14.32 -5.95 -12.64
CA MET A 353 -14.70 -5.17 -13.82
C MET A 353 -16.05 -4.49 -13.63
N HIS A 354 -17.01 -5.16 -12.96
CA HIS A 354 -18.33 -4.58 -12.68
C HIS A 354 -18.23 -3.40 -11.73
N LYS A 355 -17.48 -3.54 -10.63
CA LYS A 355 -17.22 -2.44 -9.70
C LYS A 355 -16.52 -1.27 -10.40
N CYS A 356 -15.50 -1.55 -11.21
CA CYS A 356 -14.80 -0.53 -11.99
C CYS A 356 -15.74 0.19 -12.97
N TYR A 357 -16.61 -0.54 -13.68
CA TYR A 357 -17.62 0.06 -14.57
C TYR A 357 -18.58 0.99 -13.80
N LEU A 358 -19.08 0.51 -12.65
CA LEU A 358 -20.00 1.25 -11.81
C LEU A 358 -19.38 2.55 -11.31
N VAL A 359 -18.13 2.51 -10.85
CA VAL A 359 -17.45 3.68 -10.28
C VAL A 359 -16.94 4.63 -11.37
N CYS A 360 -16.42 4.12 -12.49
CA CYS A 360 -15.70 4.94 -13.45
C CYS A 360 -16.52 5.33 -14.69
N VAL A 361 -17.53 4.54 -15.09
CA VAL A 361 -18.25 4.77 -16.36
C VAL A 361 -19.69 5.22 -16.13
N THR A 362 -20.38 4.60 -15.19
CA THR A 362 -21.80 4.90 -14.89
C THR A 362 -22.04 6.37 -14.51
N PRO A 363 -21.16 7.07 -13.76
CA PRO A 363 -21.35 8.47 -13.39
C PRO A 363 -21.15 9.48 -14.53
N ILE A 364 -20.84 9.03 -15.73
CA ILE A 364 -20.58 9.90 -16.89
C ILE A 364 -21.85 10.01 -17.74
N ASP A 365 -22.21 11.24 -18.07
CA ASP A 365 -23.34 11.55 -18.94
C ASP A 365 -23.23 10.84 -20.30
N LEU A 366 -24.30 10.14 -20.70
CA LEU A 366 -24.35 9.37 -21.95
C LEU A 366 -23.94 10.16 -23.20
N PRO A 367 -24.37 11.42 -23.42
CA PRO A 367 -23.94 12.19 -24.58
C PRO A 367 -22.42 12.33 -24.72
N VAL A 368 -21.70 12.40 -23.59
CA VAL A 368 -20.25 12.65 -23.56
C VAL A 368 -19.47 11.41 -24.00
N ILE A 369 -19.94 10.22 -23.64
CA ILE A 369 -19.26 8.94 -23.91
C ILE A 369 -19.90 8.12 -25.04
N SER A 370 -20.96 8.63 -25.67
CA SER A 370 -21.85 7.88 -26.56
C SER A 370 -21.12 7.02 -27.60
N PRO A 371 -20.21 7.55 -28.44
CA PRO A 371 -19.57 6.74 -29.49
C PRO A 371 -18.73 5.60 -28.93
N HIS A 372 -18.07 5.82 -27.79
CA HIS A 372 -17.23 4.82 -27.14
C HIS A 372 -18.06 3.78 -26.39
N LEU A 373 -19.14 4.22 -25.75
CA LEU A 373 -20.02 3.34 -24.99
C LEU A 373 -20.81 2.40 -25.89
N ILE A 374 -21.36 2.88 -27.01
CA ILE A 374 -22.13 2.04 -27.97
C ILE A 374 -21.24 0.90 -28.48
N ALA A 375 -20.07 1.23 -29.03
CA ALA A 375 -19.13 0.24 -29.55
C ALA A 375 -18.67 -0.75 -28.47
N PHE A 376 -18.45 -0.25 -27.25
CA PHE A 376 -18.12 -1.11 -26.10
C PHE A 376 -19.27 -2.07 -25.77
N LEU A 377 -20.50 -1.58 -25.60
CA LEU A 377 -21.65 -2.39 -25.19
C LEU A 377 -21.93 -3.51 -26.20
N GLU A 378 -21.93 -3.22 -27.50
CA GLU A 378 -22.13 -4.22 -28.55
C GLU A 378 -21.11 -5.37 -28.46
N LYS A 379 -19.83 -5.01 -28.27
CA LYS A 379 -18.75 -5.99 -28.17
C LYS A 379 -18.76 -6.74 -26.85
N PHE A 380 -18.92 -6.03 -25.73
CA PHE A 380 -18.81 -6.61 -24.39
C PHE A 380 -20.02 -7.48 -24.03
N ILE A 381 -21.24 -7.14 -24.51
CA ILE A 381 -22.40 -8.04 -24.34
C ILE A 381 -22.14 -9.38 -25.03
N THR A 382 -21.54 -9.37 -26.23
CA THR A 382 -21.17 -10.61 -26.94
C THR A 382 -20.18 -11.43 -26.12
N ILE A 383 -19.12 -10.79 -25.61
CA ILE A 383 -18.14 -11.40 -24.70
C ILE A 383 -18.83 -12.02 -23.48
N LEU A 384 -19.73 -11.30 -22.82
CA LEU A 384 -20.45 -11.79 -21.65
C LEU A 384 -21.27 -13.06 -21.94
N MET A 385 -21.88 -13.16 -23.13
CA MET A 385 -22.60 -14.36 -23.55
C MET A 385 -21.65 -15.53 -23.86
N GLU A 386 -20.49 -15.25 -24.46
CA GLU A 386 -19.44 -16.24 -24.68
C GLU A 386 -18.90 -16.79 -23.36
N VAL A 387 -18.73 -15.93 -22.34
CA VAL A 387 -18.26 -16.32 -21.00
C VAL A 387 -19.21 -17.33 -20.35
N ILE A 388 -20.52 -17.09 -20.40
CA ILE A 388 -21.53 -18.05 -19.90
C ILE A 388 -21.37 -19.41 -20.58
N THR A 389 -21.12 -19.41 -21.89
CA THR A 389 -20.97 -20.63 -22.69
C THR A 389 -19.67 -21.37 -22.36
N ALA A 390 -18.55 -20.64 -22.25
CA ALA A 390 -17.24 -21.18 -21.91
C ALA A 390 -17.24 -21.85 -20.52
N HIS A 391 -17.98 -21.28 -19.57
CA HIS A 391 -18.15 -21.81 -18.21
C HIS A 391 -19.30 -22.80 -18.06
N LYS A 392 -19.81 -23.36 -19.17
CA LYS A 392 -20.82 -24.42 -19.19
C LYS A 392 -22.06 -24.08 -18.34
N MET A 393 -22.55 -22.85 -18.44
CA MET A 393 -23.73 -22.38 -17.69
C MET A 393 -23.54 -22.42 -16.16
N ASN A 394 -22.33 -22.14 -15.67
CA ASN A 394 -22.08 -21.96 -14.24
C ASN A 394 -23.00 -20.87 -13.67
N THR A 395 -23.74 -21.19 -12.60
CA THR A 395 -24.77 -20.31 -12.03
C THR A 395 -24.20 -19.00 -11.48
N GLU A 396 -23.02 -19.02 -10.85
CA GLU A 396 -22.39 -17.81 -10.32
C GLU A 396 -21.98 -16.86 -11.44
N VAL A 397 -21.37 -17.41 -12.50
CA VAL A 397 -20.99 -16.64 -13.69
C VAL A 397 -22.22 -16.02 -14.35
N ILE A 398 -23.31 -16.78 -14.50
CA ILE A 398 -24.59 -16.28 -15.03
C ILE A 398 -25.13 -15.14 -14.17
N GLN A 399 -25.09 -15.25 -12.84
CA GLN A 399 -25.57 -14.21 -11.92
C GLN A 399 -24.76 -12.91 -12.05
N LEU A 400 -23.42 -13.00 -12.13
CA LEU A 400 -22.55 -11.84 -12.33
C LEU A 400 -22.78 -11.20 -13.71
N THR A 401 -22.89 -12.00 -14.76
CA THR A 401 -23.22 -11.51 -16.10
C THR A 401 -24.58 -10.80 -16.12
N LYS A 402 -25.59 -11.38 -15.45
CA LYS A 402 -26.91 -10.75 -15.31
C LYS A 402 -26.81 -9.39 -14.63
N ALA A 403 -26.08 -9.30 -13.51
CA ALA A 403 -25.90 -8.05 -12.77
C ALA A 403 -25.22 -6.96 -13.62
N PHE A 404 -24.29 -7.34 -14.48
CA PHE A 404 -23.65 -6.45 -15.45
C PHE A 404 -24.65 -5.92 -16.48
N LEU A 405 -25.45 -6.80 -17.08
CA LEU A 405 -26.48 -6.43 -18.06
C LEU A 405 -27.56 -5.54 -17.42
N GLU A 406 -27.93 -5.79 -16.17
CA GLU A 406 -28.83 -4.93 -15.40
C GLU A 406 -28.25 -3.53 -15.18
N THR A 407 -26.93 -3.41 -14.94
CA THR A 407 -26.25 -2.11 -14.88
C THR A 407 -26.27 -1.39 -16.22
N PHE A 408 -26.02 -2.08 -17.34
CA PHE A 408 -26.13 -1.45 -18.67
C PHE A 408 -27.55 -0.96 -18.95
N LYS A 409 -28.55 -1.79 -18.63
CA LYS A 409 -29.96 -1.39 -18.74
C LYS A 409 -30.25 -0.16 -17.89
N TYR A 410 -29.80 -0.15 -16.63
CA TYR A 410 -29.99 0.97 -15.72
C TYR A 410 -29.41 2.26 -16.29
N GLN A 411 -28.15 2.25 -16.73
CA GLN A 411 -27.49 3.45 -17.26
C GLN A 411 -28.24 4.01 -18.48
N LEU A 412 -28.76 3.15 -19.35
CA LEU A 412 -29.55 3.57 -20.51
C LEU A 412 -30.97 4.05 -20.13
N GLN A 413 -31.57 3.53 -19.06
CA GLN A 413 -32.95 3.84 -18.69
C GLN A 413 -33.13 5.28 -18.17
N TYR A 414 -32.16 5.81 -17.43
CA TYR A 414 -32.31 7.06 -16.68
C TYR A 414 -31.81 8.31 -17.43
N SER A 415 -31.42 8.18 -18.69
CA SER A 415 -31.00 9.33 -19.51
C SER A 415 -32.07 9.72 -20.53
N THR A 416 -32.43 11.01 -20.56
CA THR A 416 -33.31 11.57 -21.59
C THR A 416 -32.72 11.38 -23.00
N TYR A 417 -31.39 11.41 -23.12
CA TYR A 417 -30.66 11.21 -24.37
C TYR A 417 -30.87 9.82 -24.99
N THR A 418 -31.19 8.80 -24.20
CA THR A 418 -31.49 7.46 -24.71
C THR A 418 -32.67 7.46 -25.67
N GLN A 419 -33.69 8.27 -25.40
CA GLN A 419 -34.88 8.37 -26.26
C GLN A 419 -34.59 9.15 -27.54
N GLU A 420 -33.60 10.03 -27.51
CA GLU A 420 -33.16 10.85 -28.65
C GLU A 420 -32.20 10.08 -29.56
N SER A 421 -31.42 9.14 -29.00
CA SER A 421 -30.50 8.27 -29.75
C SER A 421 -31.16 6.95 -30.17
N GLY A 422 -31.35 6.77 -31.48
CA GLY A 422 -31.89 5.52 -32.04
C GLY A 422 -31.04 4.28 -31.70
N GLU A 423 -29.72 4.44 -31.60
CA GLU A 423 -28.79 3.36 -31.26
C GLU A 423 -28.92 2.95 -29.79
N PHE A 424 -28.99 3.90 -28.86
CA PHE A 424 -29.19 3.59 -27.45
C PHE A 424 -30.57 3.00 -27.17
N THR A 425 -31.62 3.48 -27.85
CA THR A 425 -32.95 2.86 -27.77
C THR A 425 -32.92 1.40 -28.25
N LYS A 426 -32.19 1.11 -29.34
CA LYS A 426 -32.02 -0.26 -29.85
C LYS A 426 -31.28 -1.15 -28.85
N LEU A 427 -30.17 -0.66 -28.29
CA LEU A 427 -29.39 -1.38 -27.27
C LEU A 427 -30.21 -1.65 -26.01
N TYR A 428 -30.93 -0.65 -25.50
CA TYR A 428 -31.79 -0.80 -24.33
C TYR A 428 -32.82 -1.93 -24.52
N LYS A 429 -33.52 -1.92 -25.67
CA LYS A 429 -34.51 -2.97 -25.99
C LYS A 429 -33.86 -4.35 -26.15
N ALA A 430 -32.68 -4.42 -26.76
CA ALA A 430 -31.95 -5.68 -26.91
C ALA A 430 -31.54 -6.26 -25.56
N ILE A 431 -31.00 -5.44 -24.65
CA ILE A 431 -30.64 -5.84 -23.29
C ILE A 431 -31.89 -6.28 -22.51
N GLU A 432 -33.00 -5.55 -22.63
CA GLU A 432 -34.26 -5.91 -21.97
C GLU A 432 -34.80 -7.26 -22.44
N GLN A 433 -34.72 -7.55 -23.74
CA GLN A 433 -35.10 -8.85 -24.29
C GLN A 433 -34.14 -9.96 -23.83
N LEU A 434 -32.83 -9.68 -23.81
CA LEU A 434 -31.81 -10.63 -23.36
C LEU A 434 -32.03 -11.04 -21.90
N LEU A 435 -32.30 -10.08 -21.01
CA LEU A 435 -32.58 -10.33 -19.59
C LEU A 435 -33.85 -11.15 -19.34
N LYS A 436 -34.78 -11.21 -20.30
CA LYS A 436 -35.99 -12.07 -20.25
C LYS A 436 -35.72 -13.49 -20.77
N HIS A 437 -34.52 -13.78 -21.27
CA HIS A 437 -34.17 -15.10 -21.78
C HIS A 437 -34.06 -16.13 -20.64
N LYS A 438 -34.40 -17.38 -20.92
CA LYS A 438 -34.42 -18.50 -19.94
C LYS A 438 -33.10 -18.75 -19.21
N ILE A 439 -31.98 -18.26 -19.73
CA ILE A 439 -30.66 -18.39 -19.09
C ILE A 439 -30.57 -17.49 -17.84
N PHE A 440 -31.36 -16.42 -17.78
CA PHE A 440 -31.35 -15.41 -16.71
C PHE A 440 -32.61 -15.42 -15.82
N LEU A 441 -33.58 -16.29 -16.15
CA LEU A 441 -34.78 -16.58 -15.36
C LEU A 441 -34.50 -17.75 -14.43
#